data_AF-A0A6A0H2J5-F1
#
_entry.id   AF-A0A6A0H2J5-F1
#
_cell.length_a   1.000
_cell.length_b   1.000
_cell.length_c   1.000
_cell.angle_alpha   90.00
_cell.angle_beta   90.00
_cell.angle_gamma   90.00
#
_symmetry.space_group_name_H-M   'P 1'
#
loop_
_entity.id
_entity.type
_entity.pdbx_description
1 polymer ?
#
loop_
_entity_poly.entity_id
_entity_poly.type
_entity_poly.pdbx_seq_one_letter_code
_entity_poly.pdbx_strand_id
1 'polypeptide(L)'
;MSVHVSGPKIKGFFIQAIDDDYKPIGSFIKNDYSKLHDECSAITHSHPGPKKDVSFIWKAPQHGHGGNVYFRATILEEYDKYWSKVFAKVLRPPHF
;
A
#
# COMPACT_ATOMS: atom_id res chain seq x y z
N MET A 1 -6.02 -9.81 0.03
CA MET A 1 -6.85 -8.59 -0.11
C MET A 1 -6.31 -7.75 -1.25
N SER A 2 -7.15 -6.93 -1.89
CA SER A 2 -6.71 -5.98 -2.94
C SER A 2 -6.67 -4.56 -2.40
N VAL A 3 -5.61 -3.82 -2.72
CA VAL A 3 -5.42 -2.40 -2.41
C VAL A 3 -5.46 -1.63 -3.72
N HIS A 4 -6.39 -0.68 -3.82
CA HIS A 4 -6.62 0.09 -5.04
C HIS A 4 -6.25 1.55 -4.83
N VAL A 5 -5.53 2.13 -5.80
CA VAL A 5 -5.30 3.57 -5.89
C VAL A 5 -6.00 4.07 -7.15
N SER A 6 -7.09 4.81 -6.95
CA SER A 6 -7.90 5.41 -8.01
C SER A 6 -7.75 6.94 -8.04
N GLY A 7 -8.05 7.54 -9.19
CA GLY A 7 -7.99 8.99 -9.37
C GLY A 7 -7.33 9.43 -10.69
N PRO A 8 -6.70 10.62 -10.72
CA PRO A 8 -5.89 11.09 -11.84
C PRO A 8 -4.76 10.13 -12.22
N LYS A 9 -4.15 10.34 -13.38
CA LYS A 9 -2.94 9.60 -13.76
C LYS A 9 -1.80 9.94 -12.79
N ILE A 10 -1.07 8.94 -12.35
CA ILE A 10 0.05 9.09 -11.41
C ILE A 10 1.36 8.57 -12.02
N LYS A 11 2.48 9.15 -11.62
CA LYS A 11 3.83 8.74 -12.02
C LYS A 11 4.46 7.80 -10.98
N GLY A 12 4.13 7.97 -9.70
CA GLY A 12 4.70 7.18 -8.61
C GLY A 12 3.74 6.93 -7.47
N PHE A 13 4.05 5.91 -6.69
CA PHE A 13 3.39 5.60 -5.43
C PHE A 13 4.41 4.94 -4.48
N PHE A 14 4.19 5.09 -3.19
CA PHE A 14 4.80 4.29 -2.14
C PHE A 14 3.70 3.95 -1.14
N ILE A 15 3.39 2.66 -0.98
CA ILE A 15 2.29 2.18 -0.13
C ILE A 15 2.89 1.24 0.90
N GLN A 16 2.61 1.49 2.17
CA GLN A 16 3.06 0.70 3.30
C GLN A 16 1.86 0.12 4.05
N ALA A 17 1.95 -1.14 4.47
CA ALA A 17 0.99 -1.76 5.37
C ALA A 17 1.54 -1.76 6.81
N ILE A 18 0.78 -1.17 7.75
CA ILE A 18 1.15 -1.07 9.17
C ILE A 18 -0.01 -1.48 10.09
N ASP A 19 0.31 -1.92 11.31
CA ASP A 19 -0.65 -2.23 12.36
C ASP A 19 -1.01 -1.00 13.23
N ASP A 20 -1.77 -1.23 14.31
CA ASP A 20 -2.17 -0.17 15.26
C ASP A 20 -0.97 0.46 16.01
N ASP A 21 0.19 -0.21 16.06
CA ASP A 21 1.45 0.29 16.65
C ASP A 21 2.39 0.94 15.61
N TYR A 22 1.92 1.15 14.37
CA TYR A 22 2.73 1.61 13.23
C TYR A 22 3.85 0.65 12.83
N LYS A 23 3.79 -0.62 13.20
CA LYS A 23 4.78 -1.63 12.80
C LYS A 23 4.42 -2.20 11.43
N PRO A 24 5.41 -2.48 10.56
CA PRO A 24 5.18 -3.17 9.29
C PRO A 24 4.43 -4.49 9.47
N ILE A 25 3.40 -4.73 8.65
CA ILE A 25 2.58 -5.95 8.76
C ILE A 25 2.20 -6.54 7.39
N GLY A 26 2.33 -7.86 7.28
CA GLY A 26 2.04 -8.60 6.07
C GLY A 26 3.00 -8.29 4.93
N SER A 27 2.63 -8.69 3.71
CA SER A 27 3.47 -8.54 2.52
C SER A 27 2.66 -8.27 1.26
N PHE A 28 3.25 -7.53 0.33
CA PHE A 28 2.67 -7.31 -0.99
C PHE A 28 3.15 -8.37 -1.99
N ILE A 29 2.36 -8.61 -3.03
CA ILE A 29 2.80 -9.41 -4.19
C ILE A 29 3.29 -8.45 -5.28
N LYS A 30 4.53 -8.68 -5.73
CA LYS A 30 5.12 -7.95 -6.85
C LYS A 30 4.34 -8.22 -8.15
N ASN A 31 4.21 -7.19 -8.98
CA ASN A 31 3.89 -7.29 -10.39
C ASN A 31 4.96 -6.57 -11.25
N ASP A 32 4.82 -6.59 -12.57
CA ASP A 32 5.83 -6.03 -13.49
C ASP A 32 6.04 -4.51 -13.31
N TYR A 33 5.05 -3.81 -12.77
CA TYR A 33 5.06 -2.36 -12.59
C TYR A 33 5.46 -1.92 -11.17
N SER A 34 5.90 -2.85 -10.32
CA SER A 34 6.20 -2.59 -8.92
C SER A 34 7.50 -3.22 -8.43
N LYS A 35 7.97 -2.68 -7.30
CA LYS A 35 9.10 -3.15 -6.51
C LYS A 35 8.64 -3.30 -5.07
N LEU A 36 9.10 -4.36 -4.42
CA LEU A 36 8.83 -4.62 -3.01
C LEU A 36 9.90 -4.00 -2.13
N HIS A 37 9.48 -3.63 -0.92
CA HIS A 37 10.30 -3.23 0.21
C HIS A 37 9.82 -4.02 1.43
N ASP A 38 10.18 -5.31 1.45
CA ASP A 38 9.68 -6.27 2.43
C ASP A 38 10.15 -5.92 3.86
N GLU A 39 11.30 -5.25 4.00
CA GLU A 39 11.84 -4.75 5.27
C GLU A 39 10.91 -3.77 6.00
N CYS A 40 9.96 -3.18 5.27
CA CYS A 40 8.99 -2.25 5.83
C CYS A 40 7.56 -2.53 5.38
N SER A 41 7.27 -3.73 4.86
CA SER A 41 5.96 -4.14 4.35
C SER A 41 5.39 -3.13 3.34
N ALA A 42 6.20 -2.72 2.37
CA ALA A 42 5.83 -1.71 1.39
C ALA A 42 6.01 -2.14 -0.07
N ILE A 43 5.32 -1.43 -0.95
CA ILE A 43 5.40 -1.58 -2.40
C ILE A 43 5.48 -0.20 -3.07
N THR A 44 6.32 -0.10 -4.10
CA THR A 44 6.54 1.12 -4.88
C THR A 44 6.51 0.84 -6.37
N HIS A 45 6.49 1.89 -7.18
CA HIS A 45 6.54 1.83 -8.64
C HIS A 45 7.92 1.37 -9.15
N SER A 46 7.94 0.60 -10.25
CA SER A 46 9.20 0.18 -10.90
C SER A 46 9.76 1.19 -11.91
N HIS A 47 8.89 2.02 -12.50
CA HIS A 47 9.23 3.01 -13.54
C HIS A 47 8.32 4.26 -13.43
N PRO A 48 8.78 5.49 -13.77
CA PRO A 48 8.03 6.75 -13.60
C PRO A 48 6.93 7.03 -14.64
N GLY A 49 6.73 6.17 -15.64
CA GLY A 49 5.69 6.33 -16.66
C GLY A 49 4.27 6.45 -16.06
N PRO A 50 3.35 7.15 -16.73
CA PRO A 50 2.01 7.42 -16.20
C PRO A 50 1.18 6.15 -16.05
N LYS A 51 0.43 6.06 -14.96
CA LYS A 51 -0.41 4.91 -14.58
C LYS A 51 -1.77 5.43 -14.12
N LYS A 52 -2.81 4.60 -14.24
CA LYS A 52 -4.16 4.91 -13.75
C LYS A 52 -4.74 3.66 -13.09
N ASP A 53 -5.52 3.85 -12.02
CA ASP A 53 -6.30 2.81 -11.36
C ASP A 53 -5.46 1.56 -10.99
N VAL A 54 -4.32 1.78 -10.33
CA VAL A 54 -3.39 0.70 -9.99
C VAL A 54 -3.90 -0.12 -8.81
N SER A 55 -3.65 -1.43 -8.87
CA SER A 55 -4.14 -2.40 -7.88
C SER A 55 -3.02 -3.34 -7.43
N PHE A 56 -2.97 -3.64 -6.13
CA PHE A 56 -1.94 -4.49 -5.54
C PHE A 56 -2.56 -5.54 -4.62
N ILE A 57 -1.98 -6.74 -4.63
CA ILE A 57 -2.41 -7.80 -3.72
C ILE A 57 -1.57 -7.69 -2.44
N TRP A 58 -2.25 -7.59 -1.31
CA TRP A 58 -1.66 -7.69 0.03
C TRP A 58 -2.07 -9.00 0.70
N LYS A 59 -1.08 -9.68 1.27
CA LYS A 59 -1.21 -10.90 2.07
C LYS A 59 -1.11 -10.54 3.55
N ALA A 60 -2.13 -10.92 4.31
CA ALA A 60 -2.08 -10.86 5.75
C ALA A 60 -0.95 -11.76 6.29
N PRO A 61 -0.32 -11.40 7.43
CA PRO A 61 0.66 -12.28 8.07
C PRO A 61 0.01 -13.61 8.44
N GLN A 62 0.75 -14.71 8.29
CA GLN A 62 0.24 -16.06 8.62
C GLN A 62 0.14 -16.30 10.13
N HIS A 63 0.93 -15.58 10.92
CA HIS A 63 1.03 -15.74 12.36
C HIS A 63 0.91 -14.36 13.04
N GLY A 64 0.29 -14.34 14.21
CA GLY A 64 0.08 -13.13 15.00
C GLY A 64 -1.35 -13.02 15.51
N HIS A 65 -1.57 -12.13 16.45
CA HIS A 65 -2.92 -11.73 16.80
C HIS A 65 -3.52 -11.01 15.58
N GLY A 66 -4.77 -11.33 15.22
CA GLY A 66 -5.49 -10.54 14.21
C GLY A 66 -5.48 -9.05 14.58
N GLY A 67 -5.88 -8.15 13.70
CA GLY A 67 -5.74 -6.71 13.97
C GLY A 67 -6.29 -5.84 12.87
N ASN A 68 -6.31 -4.53 13.11
CA ASN A 68 -6.54 -3.59 12.03
C ASN A 68 -5.27 -3.52 11.17
N VAL A 69 -5.45 -3.22 9.89
CA VAL A 69 -4.35 -2.84 9.01
C VAL A 69 -4.63 -1.47 8.43
N TYR A 70 -3.59 -0.65 8.40
CA TYR A 70 -3.61 0.67 7.79
C TYR A 70 -2.68 0.65 6.59
N PHE A 71 -3.19 1.07 5.45
CA PHE A 71 -2.39 1.32 4.25
C PHE A 71 -2.07 2.80 4.19
N ARG A 72 -0.81 3.14 4.43
CA ARG A 72 -0.29 4.50 4.34
C ARG A 72 0.35 4.69 2.97
N ALA A 73 -0.08 5.70 2.24
CA ALA A 73 0.41 5.98 0.90
C ALA A 73 0.97 7.40 0.74
N THR A 74 1.99 7.49 -0.11
CA THR A 74 2.41 8.70 -0.82
C THR A 74 2.17 8.46 -2.30
N ILE A 75 1.49 9.39 -2.97
CA ILE A 75 1.04 9.26 -4.35
C ILE A 75 1.54 10.48 -5.13
N LEU A 76 2.26 10.25 -6.21
CA LEU A 76 2.92 11.28 -7.02
C LEU A 76 2.23 11.38 -8.38
N GLU A 77 1.56 12.50 -8.66
CA GLU A 77 1.06 12.82 -10.00
C GLU A 77 2.15 13.48 -10.84
N GLU A 78 2.75 14.56 -10.31
CA GLU A 78 3.89 15.28 -10.88
C GLU A 78 4.85 15.70 -9.76
N TYR A 79 6.06 16.16 -10.11
CA TYR A 79 7.13 16.41 -9.14
C TYR A 79 6.69 17.31 -7.96
N ASP A 80 5.91 18.35 -8.26
CA ASP A 80 5.35 19.33 -7.32
C ASP A 80 3.89 19.04 -6.94
N LYS A 81 3.26 18.02 -7.54
CA LYS A 81 1.86 17.65 -7.32
C LYS A 81 1.75 16.23 -6.77
N TYR A 82 1.64 16.13 -5.45
CA TYR A 82 1.57 14.86 -4.74
C TYR A 82 0.70 14.91 -3.49
N TRP A 83 0.26 13.74 -3.06
CA TRP A 83 -0.42 13.53 -1.78
C TRP A 83 0.45 12.66 -0.89
N SER A 84 0.57 13.02 0.38
CA SER A 84 1.28 12.24 1.38
C SER A 84 0.39 11.97 2.58
N LYS A 85 0.73 10.94 3.37
CA LYS A 85 -0.06 10.53 4.54
C LYS A 85 -1.53 10.21 4.19
N VAL A 86 -1.75 9.67 2.99
CA VAL A 86 -3.07 9.13 2.60
C VAL A 86 -3.25 7.80 3.33
N PHE A 87 -4.37 7.60 4.00
CA PHE A 87 -4.65 6.38 4.76
C PHE A 87 -5.91 5.68 4.26
N ALA A 88 -5.82 4.36 4.13
CA ALA A 88 -6.97 3.48 4.06
C ALA A 88 -6.90 2.47 5.21
N LYS A 89 -8.01 2.30 5.95
CA LYS A 89 -8.08 1.41 7.11
C LYS A 89 -8.96 0.21 6.78
N VAL A 90 -8.52 -0.98 7.16
CA VAL A 90 -9.34 -2.19 7.15
C VAL A 90 -9.51 -2.64 8.60
N LEU A 91 -10.76 -2.59 9.07
CA LEU A 91 -11.11 -2.95 10.44
C LEU A 91 -11.12 -4.46 10.61
N ARG A 92 -10.64 -4.93 11.77
CA ARG A 92 -10.92 -6.31 12.19
C ARG A 92 -12.44 -6.45 12.36
N PRO A 93 -13.07 -7.52 11.85
CA PRO A 93 -14.45 -7.84 12.18
C PRO A 93 -14.61 -8.04 13.70
N PRO A 94 -15.70 -7.55 14.32
CA PRO A 94 -15.86 -7.56 15.78
C PRO A 94 -16.09 -8.95 16.42
N HIS A 95 -16.06 -10.06 15.67
CA HIS A 95 -16.47 -11.39 16.18
C HIS A 95 -15.60 -12.57 15.70
N PHE A 96 -14.32 -12.35 15.41
CA PHE A 96 -13.33 -13.41 15.16
C PHE A 96 -12.06 -13.18 15.98
#